data_AF-M2QWK8-F1
#
_entry.id   AF-M2QWK8-F1
#
_cell.length_a   1.000
_cell.length_b   1.000
_cell.length_c   1.000
_cell.angle_alpha   90.00
_cell.angle_beta   90.00
_cell.angle_gamma   90.00
#
_symmetry.space_group_name_H-M   'P 1'
#
loop_
_entity.id
_entity.type
_entity.pdbx_description
1 polymer ?
#
loop_
_entity_poly.entity_id
_entity_poly.type
_entity_poly.pdbx_seq_one_letter_code
_entity_poly.pdbx_strand_id
1 'polypeptide(L)'
;MLQELSHMDRITQLQDEIQQLLTIMSSSIAYLTSRANFKQVSPDIPVTKQRNPDKYDPPDVFEANKKELVTDLIVKAKQVEYLIQSLPEPEPEEEQVSPPARSWARPLTSRPPCQAQRLQALEQEISQANEEYIRAVDRAKNLYQEVSDILRTMLDEPDLADDSPG
;
A
#
# COMPACT_ATOMS: atom_id res chain seq x y z
N MET A 1 -12.21 -0.55 -0.42
CA MET A 1 -11.40 0.02 0.68
C MET A 1 -10.06 -0.69 0.88
N LEU A 2 -9.99 -2.01 1.07
CA LEU A 2 -8.71 -2.73 1.27
C LEU A 2 -7.73 -2.55 0.10
N GLN A 3 -8.24 -2.48 -1.12
CA GLN A 3 -7.42 -2.32 -2.32
C GLN A 3 -6.75 -0.94 -2.38
N GLU A 4 -7.43 0.14 -1.99
CA GLU A 4 -6.87 1.50 -1.99
C GLU A 4 -5.84 1.72 -0.87
N LEU A 5 -6.09 1.18 0.33
CA LEU A 5 -5.08 1.15 1.39
C LEU A 5 -3.84 0.35 0.94
N SER A 6 -4.03 -0.76 0.22
CA SER A 6 -2.93 -1.52 -0.39
C SER A 6 -2.21 -0.74 -1.49
N HIS A 7 -2.89 0.14 -2.23
CA HIS A 7 -2.27 0.97 -3.26
C HIS A 7 -1.39 2.06 -2.66
N MET A 8 -1.85 2.71 -1.58
CA MET A 8 -1.06 3.69 -0.84
C MET A 8 0.21 3.05 -0.28
N ASP A 9 0.10 1.84 0.26
CA ASP A 9 1.24 1.05 0.76
C ASP A 9 2.25 0.72 -0.35
N ARG A 10 1.78 0.34 -1.56
CA ARG A 10 2.67 0.09 -2.72
C ARG A 10 3.38 1.34 -3.22
N ILE A 11 2.74 2.51 -3.18
CA ILE A 11 3.37 3.77 -3.59
C ILE A 11 4.46 4.15 -2.59
N THR A 12 4.20 4.06 -1.29
CA THR A 12 5.22 4.28 -0.25
C THR A 12 6.36 3.28 -0.39
N GLN A 13 6.04 2.00 -0.63
CA GLN A 13 7.05 0.97 -0.86
C GLN A 13 7.93 1.25 -2.09
N LEU A 14 7.33 1.71 -3.20
CA LEU A 14 8.07 2.10 -4.40
C LEU A 14 9.00 3.28 -4.12
N GLN A 15 8.52 4.28 -3.37
CA GLN A 15 9.33 5.43 -2.97
C GLN A 15 10.57 4.99 -2.16
N ASP A 16 10.36 4.11 -1.16
CA ASP A 16 11.45 3.60 -0.32
C ASP A 16 12.46 2.78 -1.14
N GLU A 17 12.01 1.93 -2.06
CA GLU A 17 12.90 1.14 -2.91
C GLU A 17 13.69 2.02 -3.90
N ILE A 18 13.10 3.08 -4.45
CA ILE A 18 13.83 4.05 -5.28
C ILE A 18 14.91 4.77 -4.44
N GLN A 19 14.58 5.17 -3.21
CA GLN A 19 15.55 5.80 -2.32
C GLN A 19 16.70 4.85 -1.95
N GLN A 20 16.40 3.57 -1.71
CA GLN A 20 17.40 2.53 -1.48
C GLN A 20 18.28 2.32 -2.73
N LEU A 21 17.70 2.27 -3.92
CA LEU A 21 18.44 2.14 -5.18
C LEU A 21 19.44 3.29 -5.35
N LEU A 22 19.00 4.53 -5.14
CA LEU A 22 19.87 5.71 -5.21
C LEU A 22 20.99 5.67 -4.15
N THR A 23 20.67 5.19 -2.95
CA THR A 23 21.65 5.02 -1.87
C THR A 23 22.73 4.01 -2.25
N ILE A 24 22.35 2.87 -2.85
CA ILE A 24 23.29 1.85 -3.34
C ILE A 24 24.12 2.39 -4.49
N MET A 25 23.56 3.15 -5.41
CA MET A 25 24.31 3.78 -6.50
C MET A 25 25.40 4.72 -5.97
N SER A 26 25.05 5.60 -5.03
CA SER A 26 26.01 6.54 -4.45
C SER A 26 27.11 5.82 -3.66
N SER A 27 26.74 4.80 -2.88
CA SER A 27 27.67 3.95 -2.12
C SER A 27 28.60 3.16 -3.02
N SER A 28 28.08 2.65 -4.16
CA SER A 28 28.88 1.93 -5.17
C SER A 28 29.94 2.84 -5.79
N ILE A 29 29.57 4.07 -6.17
CA ILE A 29 30.52 5.05 -6.70
C ILE A 29 31.56 5.40 -5.62
N ALA A 30 31.12 5.66 -4.38
CA ALA A 30 32.02 5.96 -3.28
C ALA A 30 33.02 4.80 -3.03
N TYR A 31 32.55 3.55 -3.06
CA TYR A 31 33.38 2.37 -2.92
C TYR A 31 34.40 2.23 -4.05
N LEU A 32 33.96 2.31 -5.30
CA LEU A 32 34.85 2.21 -6.48
C LEU A 32 35.93 3.30 -6.48
N THR A 33 35.58 4.51 -6.09
CA THR A 33 36.53 5.65 -6.07
C THR A 33 37.49 5.57 -4.88
N SER A 34 37.01 5.09 -3.73
CA SER A 34 37.78 5.06 -2.49
C SER A 34 38.65 3.80 -2.33
N ARG A 35 38.32 2.68 -2.97
CA ARG A 35 39.04 1.41 -2.82
C ARG A 35 39.82 0.96 -4.04
N ALA A 36 39.71 1.66 -5.18
CA ALA A 36 40.51 1.36 -6.36
C ALA A 36 42.02 1.66 -6.14
N ASN A 37 42.85 0.80 -6.72
CA ASN A 37 44.30 0.94 -6.82
C ASN A 37 44.73 1.33 -8.25
N PHE A 38 45.92 1.90 -8.40
CA PHE A 38 46.46 2.30 -9.70
C PHE A 38 46.93 1.08 -10.50
N LYS A 39 46.51 0.97 -11.76
CA LYS A 39 47.01 -0.03 -12.70
C LYS A 39 48.11 0.60 -13.57
N GLN A 40 49.28 -0.05 -13.65
CA GLN A 40 50.33 0.38 -14.56
C GLN A 40 49.89 0.15 -16.01
N VAL A 41 49.91 1.22 -16.81
CA VAL A 41 49.39 1.23 -18.19
C VAL A 41 50.51 1.04 -19.23
N SER A 42 51.74 1.43 -18.89
CA SER A 42 52.92 1.25 -19.73
C SER A 42 54.09 0.71 -18.91
N PRO A 43 54.83 -0.30 -19.41
CA PRO A 43 56.02 -0.82 -18.75
C PRO A 43 57.17 0.19 -18.68
N ASP A 44 57.18 1.20 -19.57
CA ASP A 44 58.26 2.19 -19.69
C ASP A 44 58.16 3.34 -18.68
N ILE A 45 57.02 3.48 -18.00
CA ILE A 45 56.76 4.55 -17.05
C ILE A 45 56.61 3.93 -15.65
N PRO A 46 57.57 4.12 -14.73
CA PRO A 46 57.49 3.58 -13.38
C PRO A 46 56.38 4.27 -12.58
N VAL A 47 55.62 3.49 -11.80
CA VAL A 47 54.53 4.00 -10.95
C VAL A 47 55.13 4.81 -9.80
N THR A 48 54.92 6.12 -9.81
CA THR A 48 55.51 7.06 -8.82
C THR A 48 54.67 7.24 -7.56
N LYS A 49 53.42 6.76 -7.55
CA LYS A 49 52.50 6.85 -6.40
C LYS A 49 51.81 5.52 -6.18
N GLN A 50 52.11 4.88 -5.05
CA GLN A 50 51.33 3.76 -4.54
C GLN A 50 50.41 4.26 -3.43
N ARG A 51 49.16 3.80 -3.43
CA ARG A 51 48.21 4.09 -2.36
C ARG A 51 48.60 3.26 -1.12
N ASN A 52 48.32 3.75 0.08
CA ASN A 52 48.57 2.99 1.32
C ASN A 52 47.80 1.65 1.25
N PRO A 53 48.42 0.48 1.54
CA PRO A 53 47.76 -0.83 1.55
C PRO A 53 46.44 -0.89 2.33
N ASP A 54 46.30 -0.12 3.42
CA ASP A 54 45.05 -0.12 4.21
C ASP A 54 43.87 0.56 3.51
N LYS A 55 44.12 1.28 2.42
CA LYS A 55 43.13 2.13 1.72
C LYS A 55 42.65 1.56 0.40
N TYR A 56 43.15 0.41 -0.04
CA TYR A 56 42.67 -0.27 -1.25
C TYR A 56 42.48 -1.75 -0.99
N ASP A 57 41.56 -2.37 -1.73
CA ASP A 57 41.27 -3.79 -1.57
C ASP A 57 42.13 -4.59 -2.57
N PRO A 58 42.55 -5.82 -2.22
CA PRO A 58 43.28 -6.67 -3.15
C PRO A 58 42.42 -6.97 -4.40
N PRO A 59 43.04 -7.20 -5.58
CA PRO A 59 42.32 -7.31 -6.85
C PRO A 59 41.19 -8.35 -6.83
N ASP A 60 41.42 -9.50 -6.20
CA ASP A 60 40.42 -10.58 -6.12
C ASP A 60 39.18 -10.18 -5.29
N VAL A 61 39.39 -9.51 -4.16
CA VAL A 61 38.30 -9.02 -3.29
C VAL A 61 37.57 -7.86 -3.96
N PHE A 62 38.30 -6.97 -4.62
CA PHE A 62 37.71 -5.83 -5.33
C PHE A 62 36.82 -6.28 -6.51
N GLU A 63 37.26 -7.28 -7.28
CA GLU A 63 36.44 -7.87 -8.36
C GLU A 63 35.23 -8.65 -7.84
N ALA A 64 35.36 -9.35 -6.70
CA ALA A 64 34.23 -10.00 -6.04
C ALA A 64 33.17 -8.97 -5.59
N ASN A 65 33.61 -7.92 -4.89
CA ASN A 65 32.73 -6.86 -4.39
C ASN A 65 32.05 -6.09 -5.54
N LYS A 66 32.74 -5.87 -6.67
CA LYS A 66 32.10 -5.31 -7.87
C LYS A 66 30.94 -6.16 -8.37
N LYS A 67 31.14 -7.49 -8.47
CA LYS A 67 30.10 -8.41 -8.93
C LYS A 67 28.90 -8.42 -7.97
N GLU A 68 29.16 -8.37 -6.67
CA GLU A 68 28.12 -8.25 -5.65
C GLU A 68 27.33 -6.95 -5.81
N LEU A 69 28.00 -5.80 -5.92
CA LEU A 69 27.36 -4.49 -6.12
C LEU A 69 26.51 -4.44 -7.39
N VAL A 70 27.00 -5.00 -8.50
CA VAL A 70 26.24 -5.09 -9.75
C VAL A 70 25.02 -6.00 -9.59
N THR A 71 25.18 -7.11 -8.87
CA THR A 71 24.07 -8.04 -8.62
C THR A 71 22.98 -7.37 -7.78
N ASP A 72 23.36 -6.68 -6.69
CA ASP A 72 22.43 -5.95 -5.83
C ASP A 72 21.69 -4.84 -6.61
N LEU A 73 22.43 -4.08 -7.42
CA LEU A 73 21.84 -3.05 -8.29
C LEU A 73 20.80 -3.63 -9.26
N ILE A 74 21.09 -4.76 -9.90
CA ILE A 74 20.18 -5.40 -10.85
C ILE A 74 18.94 -5.96 -10.13
N VAL A 75 19.12 -6.59 -8.97
CA VAL A 75 18.01 -7.14 -8.18
C VAL A 75 17.07 -6.01 -7.76
N LYS A 76 17.62 -4.90 -7.24
CA LYS A 76 16.80 -3.74 -6.86
C LYS A 76 16.12 -3.07 -8.05
N ALA A 77 16.80 -2.93 -9.18
CA ALA A 77 16.18 -2.37 -10.39
C ALA A 77 14.98 -3.22 -10.86
N LYS A 78 15.11 -4.55 -10.83
CA LYS A 78 13.99 -5.46 -11.14
C LYS A 78 12.85 -5.39 -10.13
N GLN A 79 13.18 -5.22 -8.85
CA GLN A 79 12.17 -5.05 -7.80
C GLN A 79 11.37 -3.76 -8.02
N VAL A 80 12.04 -2.66 -8.35
CA VAL A 80 11.40 -1.39 -8.73
C VAL A 80 10.52 -1.57 -9.97
N GLU A 81 11.01 -2.27 -11.00
CA GLU A 81 10.23 -2.57 -12.21
C GLU A 81 8.97 -3.38 -11.90
N TYR A 82 9.07 -4.42 -11.06
CA TYR A 82 7.92 -5.20 -10.61
C TYR A 82 6.92 -4.34 -9.82
N LEU A 83 7.41 -3.48 -8.92
CA LEU A 83 6.55 -2.58 -8.15
C LEU A 83 5.79 -1.61 -9.06
N ILE A 84 6.45 -1.06 -10.09
CA ILE A 84 5.80 -0.22 -11.11
C ILE A 84 4.71 -1.00 -11.85
N GLN A 85 4.99 -2.24 -12.28
CA GLN A 85 3.99 -3.08 -12.96
C GLN A 85 2.83 -3.47 -12.04
N SER A 86 3.04 -3.49 -10.73
CA SER A 86 2.02 -3.78 -9.72
C SER A 86 1.17 -2.56 -9.34
N LEU A 87 1.55 -1.36 -9.79
CA LEU A 87 0.73 -0.17 -9.60
C LEU A 87 -0.55 -0.28 -10.42
N PRO A 88 -1.70 0.17 -9.87
CA PRO A 88 -2.91 0.26 -10.65
C PRO A 88 -2.70 1.28 -11.78
N GLU A 89 -3.24 0.97 -12.95
CA GLU A 89 -3.13 1.84 -14.12
C GLU A 89 -3.76 3.21 -13.80
N PRO A 90 -3.03 4.33 -13.98
CA PRO A 90 -3.57 5.64 -13.66
C PRO A 90 -4.71 5.98 -14.63
N GLU A 91 -5.87 6.38 -14.08
CA GLU A 91 -6.94 6.94 -14.91
C GLU A 91 -6.44 8.19 -15.63
N PRO A 92 -6.77 8.39 -16.93
CA PRO A 92 -6.32 9.56 -17.67
C PRO A 92 -6.78 10.86 -17.00
N GLU A 93 -5.90 11.87 -16.91
CA GLU A 93 -6.14 13.14 -16.19
C GLU A 93 -7.43 13.87 -16.64
N GLU A 94 -7.86 13.67 -17.89
CA GLU A 94 -9.12 14.21 -18.44
C GLU A 94 -10.38 13.69 -17.73
N GLU A 95 -10.32 12.53 -17.06
CA GLU A 95 -11.41 11.90 -16.31
C GLU A 95 -11.44 12.29 -14.83
N GLN A 96 -10.29 12.63 -14.25
CA GLN A 96 -10.17 13.01 -12.84
C GLN A 96 -10.60 14.46 -12.59
N VAL A 97 -10.44 15.35 -13.58
CA VAL A 97 -10.66 16.79 -13.45
C VAL A 97 -11.93 17.29 -14.13
N SER A 98 -12.65 16.46 -14.90
CA SER A 98 -13.83 16.93 -15.65
C SER A 98 -14.98 17.30 -14.68
N PRO A 99 -15.33 18.59 -14.50
CA PRO A 99 -16.68 18.93 -14.01
C PRO A 99 -17.69 18.34 -15.01
N PRO A 100 -18.93 18.02 -14.60
CA PRO A 100 -19.91 17.36 -15.47
C PRO A 100 -20.02 18.11 -16.80
N ALA A 101 -19.34 17.57 -17.82
CA ALA A 101 -19.11 18.30 -19.05
C ALA A 101 -20.43 18.40 -19.81
N ARG A 102 -20.71 19.63 -20.26
CA ARG A 102 -21.87 20.05 -21.04
C ARG A 102 -22.19 19.03 -22.14
N SER A 103 -23.34 18.37 -21.98
CA SER A 103 -24.36 17.93 -22.96
C SER A 103 -24.04 17.50 -24.41
N TRP A 104 -22.78 17.37 -24.88
CA TRP A 104 -22.52 17.05 -26.30
C TRP A 104 -21.43 16.01 -26.60
N ALA A 105 -20.87 15.33 -25.60
CA ALA A 105 -19.98 14.19 -25.86
C ALA A 105 -20.77 12.88 -26.08
N ARG A 106 -20.56 12.30 -27.27
CA ARG A 106 -21.14 11.07 -27.80
C ARG A 106 -21.00 9.89 -26.81
N PRO A 107 -21.99 8.98 -26.67
CA PRO A 107 -21.94 7.93 -25.65
C PRO A 107 -20.87 6.89 -25.98
N LEU A 108 -19.75 6.91 -25.26
CA LEU A 108 -18.87 5.74 -25.15
C LEU A 108 -19.46 4.81 -24.09
N THR A 109 -20.22 3.81 -24.54
CA THR A 109 -20.95 2.85 -23.71
C THR A 109 -20.06 1.79 -23.02
N SER A 110 -18.76 2.04 -22.89
CA SER A 110 -17.80 1.05 -22.36
C SER A 110 -16.62 1.71 -21.63
N ARG A 111 -16.85 2.83 -20.94
CA ARG A 111 -15.81 3.52 -20.16
C ARG A 111 -15.90 3.07 -18.69
N PRO A 112 -14.81 2.59 -18.07
CA PRO A 112 -14.81 2.30 -16.64
C PRO A 112 -15.15 3.58 -15.84
N PRO A 113 -15.91 3.47 -14.74
CA PRO A 113 -16.29 4.63 -13.94
C PRO A 113 -15.04 5.22 -13.29
N CYS A 114 -14.87 6.55 -13.40
CA CYS A 114 -13.75 7.24 -12.77
C CYS A 114 -13.76 7.05 -11.24
N GLN A 115 -12.59 7.09 -10.60
CA GLN A 115 -12.41 6.76 -9.18
C GLN A 115 -13.37 7.54 -8.26
N ALA A 116 -13.63 8.81 -8.57
CA ALA A 116 -14.59 9.64 -7.86
C ALA A 116 -16.03 9.11 -7.91
N GLN A 117 -16.49 8.62 -9.06
CA GLN A 117 -17.83 8.02 -9.20
C GLN A 117 -17.92 6.70 -8.45
N ARG A 118 -16.83 5.90 -8.46
CA ARG A 118 -16.77 4.66 -7.69
C ARG A 118 -16.86 4.93 -6.18
N LEU A 119 -16.18 5.97 -5.70
CA LEU A 119 -16.26 6.40 -4.30
C LEU A 119 -17.67 6.89 -3.93
N GLN A 120 -18.33 7.67 -4.80
CA GLN A 120 -19.72 8.09 -4.57
C GLN A 120 -20.70 6.92 -4.52
N ALA A 121 -20.55 5.93 -5.42
CA ALA A 121 -21.37 4.73 -5.39
C ALA A 121 -21.16 3.93 -4.09
N LEU A 122 -19.90 3.77 -3.66
CA LEU A 122 -19.55 3.14 -2.39
C LEU A 122 -20.14 3.88 -1.18
N GLU A 123 -20.11 5.21 -1.18
CA GLU A 123 -20.71 6.01 -0.12
C GLU A 123 -22.23 5.79 -0.04
N GLN A 124 -22.91 5.73 -1.19
CA GLN A 124 -24.33 5.42 -1.25
C GLN A 124 -24.64 4.01 -0.75
N GLU A 125 -23.86 3.00 -1.16
CA GLU A 125 -24.00 1.63 -0.67
C GLU A 125 -23.79 1.55 0.85
N ILE A 126 -22.77 2.22 1.39
CA ILE A 126 -22.52 2.28 2.83
C ILE A 126 -23.66 2.99 3.56
N SER A 127 -24.18 4.08 3.00
CA SER A 127 -25.30 4.82 3.59
C SER A 127 -26.55 3.93 3.68
N GLN A 128 -26.89 3.22 2.61
CA GLN A 128 -28.01 2.28 2.59
C GLN A 128 -27.81 1.13 3.58
N ALA A 129 -26.63 0.50 3.58
CA ALA A 129 -26.30 -0.57 4.51
C ALA A 129 -26.38 -0.11 5.99
N ASN A 130 -25.96 1.12 6.27
CA ASN A 130 -26.05 1.70 7.61
C ASN A 130 -27.51 1.94 8.03
N GLU A 131 -28.37 2.42 7.12
CA GLU A 131 -29.80 2.55 7.41
C GLU A 131 -30.45 1.20 7.72
N GLU A 132 -30.16 0.18 6.92
CA GLU A 132 -30.66 -1.18 7.16
C GLU A 132 -30.17 -1.75 8.49
N TYR A 133 -28.90 -1.51 8.82
CA TYR A 133 -28.31 -1.88 10.10
C TYR A 133 -29.03 -1.20 11.28
N ILE A 134 -29.26 0.12 11.20
CA ILE A 134 -29.99 0.86 12.25
C ILE A 134 -31.40 0.31 12.42
N ARG A 135 -32.14 0.08 11.33
CA ARG A 135 -33.48 -0.50 11.36
C ARG A 135 -33.49 -1.91 11.95
N ALA A 136 -32.48 -2.73 11.68
CA ALA A 136 -32.34 -4.06 12.26
C ALA A 136 -32.09 -3.99 13.78
N VAL A 137 -31.22 -3.07 14.21
CA VAL A 137 -30.91 -2.84 15.63
C VAL A 137 -32.15 -2.34 16.39
N ASP A 138 -32.92 -1.41 15.83
CA ASP A 138 -34.13 -0.89 16.48
C ASP A 138 -35.21 -1.98 16.63
N ARG A 139 -35.38 -2.83 15.60
CA ARG A 139 -36.27 -3.99 15.70
C ARG A 139 -35.82 -4.95 16.81
N ALA A 140 -34.52 -5.23 16.90
CA ALA A 140 -33.98 -6.10 17.95
C ALA A 140 -34.16 -5.51 19.36
N LYS A 141 -33.97 -4.19 19.52
CA LYS A 141 -34.23 -3.49 20.79
C LYS A 141 -35.70 -3.55 21.20
N ASN A 142 -36.62 -3.33 20.26
CA ASN A 142 -38.05 -3.40 20.53
C ASN A 142 -38.46 -4.81 20.96
N LEU A 143 -37.99 -5.84 20.25
CA LEU A 143 -38.26 -7.23 20.60
C LEU A 143 -37.66 -7.59 21.97
N TYR A 144 -36.46 -7.09 22.27
CA TYR A 144 -35.84 -7.26 23.58
C TYR A 144 -36.68 -6.61 24.68
N GLN A 145 -37.20 -5.41 24.46
CA GLN A 145 -38.07 -4.71 25.40
C GLN A 145 -39.36 -5.50 25.63
N GLU A 146 -40.02 -5.98 24.56
CA GLU A 146 -41.22 -6.81 24.66
C GLU A 146 -40.97 -8.10 25.46
N VAL A 147 -39.89 -8.82 25.16
CA VAL A 147 -39.52 -10.03 25.91
C VAL A 147 -39.22 -9.70 27.38
N SER A 148 -38.52 -8.60 27.65
CA SER A 148 -38.24 -8.15 29.01
C SER A 148 -39.52 -7.79 29.77
N ASP A 149 -40.49 -7.13 29.13
CA ASP A 149 -41.75 -6.73 29.74
C ASP A 149 -42.65 -7.95 30.00
N ILE A 150 -42.68 -8.94 29.09
CA ILE A 150 -43.35 -10.22 29.30
C ILE A 150 -42.74 -10.97 30.48
N LEU A 151 -41.41 -11.10 30.51
CA LEU A 151 -40.71 -11.75 31.63
C LEU A 151 -41.01 -11.06 32.97
N ARG A 152 -41.05 -9.73 32.98
CA ARG A 152 -41.40 -8.95 34.17
C ARG A 152 -42.83 -9.20 34.62
N THR A 153 -43.78 -9.21 33.69
CA THR A 153 -45.20 -9.51 33.97
C THR A 153 -45.40 -10.92 34.49
N MET A 154 -44.70 -11.91 33.92
CA MET A 154 -44.73 -13.31 34.40
C MET A 154 -44.05 -13.51 35.76
N LEU A 155 -43.08 -12.65 36.12
CA LEU A 155 -42.45 -12.65 37.44
C LEU A 155 -43.23 -11.83 38.49
N ASP A 156 -44.05 -10.87 38.05
CA ASP A 156 -44.88 -10.01 38.90
C ASP A 156 -46.32 -10.53 39.07
N GLU A 157 -46.76 -11.56 38.34
CA GLU A 157 -47.98 -12.30 38.68
C GLU A 157 -47.78 -13.00 40.02
N PRO A 158 -48.46 -12.57 41.11
CA PRO A 158 -48.50 -13.39 42.31
C PRO A 158 -49.23 -14.68 41.95
N ASP A 159 -48.68 -15.81 42.37
CA ASP A 159 -49.40 -17.09 42.49
C ASP A 159 -50.68 -16.83 43.33
N LEU A 160 -51.76 -16.38 42.68
CA LEU A 160 -53.10 -16.30 43.25
C LEU A 160 -53.67 -17.72 43.21
N ALA A 161 -53.05 -18.61 43.98
CA ALA A 161 -53.70 -19.79 44.49
C ALA A 161 -54.67 -19.34 45.60
N ASP A 162 -55.85 -18.94 45.13
CA ASP A 162 -57.16 -19.22 45.71
C ASP A 162 -57.18 -19.38 47.24
N ASP A 163 -57.35 -18.27 47.94
CA ASP A 163 -57.88 -18.28 49.30
C ASP A 163 -59.40 -18.29 49.19
N SER A 164 -60.07 -19.34 49.70
CA SER A 164 -61.27 -19.06 50.49
C SER A 164 -61.72 -20.18 51.43
N PRO A 165 -62.35 -19.77 52.55
CA PRO A 165 -62.59 -20.60 53.73
C PRO A 165 -63.95 -21.32 53.69
N GLY A 166 -64.01 -22.47 54.35
CA GLY A 166 -65.23 -23.18 54.73
C GLY A 166 -65.02 -23.92 56.04
#